data_AF-A0A5M3ZD10-F1
#
_entry.id   AF-A0A5M3ZD10-F1
#
_cell.length_a   1.000
_cell.length_b   1.000
_cell.length_c   1.000
_cell.angle_alpha   90.00
_cell.angle_beta   90.00
_cell.angle_gamma   90.00
#
_symmetry.space_group_name_H-M   'P 1'
#
loop_
_entity.id
_entity.type
_entity.pdbx_description
1 polymer ?
#
loop_
_entity_poly.entity_id
_entity_poly.type
_entity_poly.pdbx_seq_one_letter_code
_entity_poly.pdbx_strand_id
1 'polypeptide(L)'
;MKYKWWYPYDFIATVRTGLSADQIAHHLRRPNSAPRFLYGALMVPTVLKYFLSIDQTVDIVPFMTPAILRGYRLYQFSETSTPVLVPAQNDPGATVEGMLVFGLDCEQRNALYEIEAGLTQLAEVQVQVPLTERAGA
;
A
#
# COMPACT_ATOMS: atom_id res chain seq x y z
N MET A 1 -11.24 5.13 -2.26
CA MET A 1 -11.09 3.66 -2.39
C MET A 1 -12.44 2.98 -2.42
N LYS A 2 -12.91 2.54 -3.59
CA LYS A 2 -14.14 1.73 -3.69
C LYS A 2 -13.79 0.27 -3.40
N TYR A 3 -14.34 -0.29 -2.33
CA TYR A 3 -14.15 -1.70 -1.97
C TYR A 3 -15.46 -2.49 -2.10
N LYS A 4 -15.34 -3.79 -2.38
CA LYS A 4 -16.49 -4.68 -2.56
C LYS A 4 -16.84 -5.34 -1.22
N TRP A 5 -18.11 -5.69 -1.03
CA TRP A 5 -18.59 -6.25 0.25
C TRP A 5 -17.97 -7.61 0.58
N TRP A 6 -17.46 -8.34 -0.42
CA TRP A 6 -16.78 -9.64 -0.26
C TRP A 6 -15.27 -9.52 -0.02
N TYR A 7 -14.74 -8.32 0.20
CA TYR A 7 -13.35 -8.17 0.56
C TYR A 7 -13.09 -8.63 2.01
N PRO A 8 -11.88 -9.13 2.31
CA PRO A 8 -11.51 -9.53 3.66
C PRO A 8 -11.73 -8.42 4.70
N TYR A 9 -12.13 -8.81 5.90
CA TYR A 9 -12.50 -7.88 6.97
C TYR A 9 -11.34 -6.96 7.37
N ASP A 10 -10.12 -7.50 7.44
CA ASP A 10 -8.89 -6.76 7.72
C ASP A 10 -8.64 -5.65 6.70
N PHE A 11 -8.87 -5.91 5.41
CA PHE A 11 -8.78 -4.90 4.36
C PHE A 11 -9.81 -3.79 4.57
N ILE A 12 -11.08 -4.15 4.81
CA ILE A 12 -12.14 -3.17 5.07
C ILE A 12 -11.83 -2.33 6.31
N ALA A 13 -11.35 -2.95 7.38
CA ALA A 13 -10.93 -2.28 8.60
C ALA A 13 -9.83 -1.26 8.30
N THR A 14 -8.78 -1.67 7.58
CA THR A 14 -7.65 -0.80 7.22
C THR A 14 -8.08 0.41 6.39
N VAL A 15 -8.97 0.20 5.40
CA VAL A 15 -9.50 1.28 4.57
C VAL A 15 -10.33 2.28 5.39
N ARG A 16 -11.06 1.80 6.40
CA ARG A 16 -11.92 2.65 7.25
C ARG A 16 -11.15 3.40 8.32
N THR A 17 -10.17 2.76 8.95
CA THR A 17 -9.44 3.36 10.07
C THR A 17 -8.49 4.43 9.57
N GLY A 18 -7.71 4.16 8.52
CA GLY A 18 -6.61 5.01 8.09
C GLY A 18 -5.64 5.37 9.23
N LEU A 19 -4.66 6.22 8.93
CA LEU A 19 -3.76 6.78 9.94
C LEU A 19 -3.94 8.30 10.03
N SER A 20 -3.79 8.84 11.24
CA SER A 20 -3.72 10.29 11.45
C SER A 20 -2.35 10.84 11.01
N ALA A 21 -2.26 12.17 10.86
CA ALA A 21 -1.00 12.83 10.52
C ALA A 21 0.12 12.52 11.54
N ASP A 22 -0.21 12.49 12.84
CA ASP A 22 0.76 12.20 13.90
C ASP A 22 1.26 10.76 13.85
N GLN A 23 0.39 9.81 13.52
CA GLN A 23 0.76 8.40 13.35
C GLN A 23 1.69 8.22 12.14
N ILE A 24 1.38 8.89 11.02
CA ILE A 24 2.24 8.88 9.84
C ILE A 24 3.61 9.51 10.16
N ALA A 25 3.63 10.68 10.81
CA ALA A 25 4.86 11.36 11.21
C ALA A 25 5.68 10.55 12.22
N HIS A 26 5.02 9.78 13.10
CA HIS A 26 5.70 8.84 13.99
C HIS A 26 6.38 7.71 13.21
N HIS A 27 5.68 7.09 12.26
CA HIS A 27 6.24 6.01 11.44
C HIS A 27 7.40 6.48 10.55
N LEU A 28 7.29 7.68 9.95
CA LEU A 28 8.33 8.26 9.10
C LEU A 28 9.62 8.62 9.84
N ARG A 29 9.58 8.79 11.18
CA ARG A 29 10.78 9.07 11.98
C ARG A 29 11.68 7.86 12.18
N ARG A 30 11.21 6.66 11.87
CA ARG A 30 12.03 5.44 12.00
C ARG A 30 13.10 5.41 10.90
N PRO A 31 14.41 5.35 11.25
CA PRO A 31 15.46 5.26 10.26
C PRO A 31 15.34 3.95 9.46
N ASN A 32 15.74 3.97 8.20
CA ASN A 32 15.73 2.81 7.30
C ASN A 32 14.36 2.09 7.22
N SER A 33 13.26 2.83 7.34
CA SER A 33 11.88 2.33 7.30
C SER A 33 11.07 3.09 6.25
N ALA A 34 11.65 3.27 5.05
CA ALA A 34 10.94 3.92 3.95
C ALA A 34 9.65 3.13 3.62
N PRO A 35 8.47 3.77 3.69
CA PRO A 35 7.21 3.08 3.44
C PRO A 35 7.12 2.60 1.99
N ARG A 36 6.29 1.59 1.76
CA ARG A 36 6.03 1.04 0.42
C ARG A 36 4.59 1.32 0.00
N PHE A 37 4.42 1.78 -1.23
CA PHE A 37 3.11 1.89 -1.86
C PHE A 37 2.75 0.53 -2.46
N LEU A 38 1.63 -0.02 -2.02
CA LEU A 38 1.08 -1.30 -2.41
C LEU A 38 -0.13 -1.09 -3.30
N TYR A 39 -0.26 -1.95 -4.30
CA TYR A 39 -1.39 -2.01 -5.23
C TYR A 39 -1.77 -3.47 -5.48
N GLY A 40 -2.89 -3.70 -6.17
CA GLY A 40 -3.36 -5.04 -6.48
C GLY A 40 -3.64 -5.88 -5.22
N ALA A 41 -3.26 -7.16 -5.25
CA ALA A 41 -3.53 -8.10 -4.17
C ALA A 41 -2.77 -7.77 -2.87
N LEU A 42 -1.59 -7.14 -2.98
CA LEU A 42 -0.74 -6.81 -1.83
C LEU A 42 -1.37 -5.76 -0.90
N MET A 43 -2.42 -5.06 -1.34
CA MET A 43 -3.17 -4.16 -0.46
C MET A 43 -3.93 -4.89 0.65
N VAL A 44 -4.19 -6.20 0.48
CA VAL A 44 -4.94 -7.02 1.45
C VAL A 44 -3.99 -7.49 2.56
N PRO A 45 -4.25 -7.16 3.83
CA PRO A 45 -3.31 -7.45 4.92
C PRO A 45 -2.97 -8.94 5.05
N THR A 46 -3.96 -9.83 4.95
CA THR A 46 -3.75 -11.29 4.95
C THR A 46 -2.79 -11.74 3.83
N VAL A 47 -2.97 -11.22 2.61
CA VAL A 47 -2.10 -11.54 1.45
C VAL A 47 -0.70 -10.99 1.67
N LEU A 48 -0.59 -9.75 2.14
CA LEU A 48 0.69 -9.13 2.46
C LEU A 48 1.47 -9.94 3.50
N LYS A 49 0.82 -10.35 4.60
CA LYS A 49 1.47 -11.17 5.63
C LYS A 49 2.01 -12.49 5.10
N TYR A 50 1.25 -13.16 4.23
CA TYR A 50 1.67 -14.40 3.60
C TYR A 50 2.98 -14.21 2.83
N PHE A 51 3.06 -13.17 2.02
CA PHE A 51 4.24 -12.85 1.22
C PHE A 51 5.44 -12.37 2.04
N LEU A 52 5.20 -11.71 3.16
CA LEU A 52 6.23 -11.21 4.07
C LEU A 52 6.67 -12.24 5.12
N SER A 53 6.13 -13.47 5.09
CA SER A 53 6.34 -14.47 6.14
C SER A 53 6.02 -13.93 7.56
N ILE A 54 5.07 -13.01 7.66
CA ILE A 54 4.57 -12.48 8.94
C ILE A 54 3.51 -13.45 9.47
N ASP A 55 3.56 -13.74 10.76
CA ASP A 55 2.53 -14.56 11.42
C ASP A 55 1.14 -13.96 11.23
N GLN A 56 0.16 -14.79 10.85
CA GLN A 56 -1.20 -14.35 10.53
C GLN A 56 -1.96 -13.77 11.74
N THR A 57 -1.51 -14.02 12.96
CA THR A 57 -2.07 -13.42 14.18
C THR A 57 -1.59 -11.99 14.42
N VAL A 58 -0.52 -11.55 13.76
CA VAL A 58 0.01 -10.18 13.91
C VAL A 58 -0.93 -9.19 13.24
N ASP A 59 -1.28 -8.15 13.99
CA ASP A 59 -2.07 -7.03 13.50
C ASP A 59 -1.17 -6.01 12.79
N ILE A 60 -1.28 -5.97 11.47
CA ILE A 60 -0.55 -5.03 10.62
C ILE A 60 -1.39 -3.82 10.20
N VAL A 61 -2.69 -3.78 10.56
CA VAL A 61 -3.61 -2.67 10.23
C VAL A 61 -3.08 -1.32 10.75
N PRO A 62 -2.50 -1.20 11.97
CA PRO A 62 -1.94 0.06 12.47
C PRO A 62 -0.71 0.59 11.71
N PHE A 63 -0.17 -0.20 10.77
CA PHE A 63 0.96 0.16 9.93
C PHE A 63 0.55 0.41 8.48
N MET A 64 -0.75 0.40 8.18
CA MET A 64 -1.26 0.55 6.84
C MET A 64 -2.25 1.72 6.76
N THR A 65 -2.21 2.48 5.67
CA THR A 65 -3.17 3.55 5.39
C THR A 65 -3.50 3.63 3.91
N PRO A 66 -4.74 3.96 3.51
CA PRO A 66 -5.05 4.26 2.13
C PRO A 66 -4.16 5.38 1.58
N ALA A 67 -3.83 5.29 0.30
CA ALA A 67 -3.05 6.30 -0.39
C ALA A 67 -3.45 6.40 -1.87
N ILE A 68 -3.20 7.56 -2.47
CA ILE A 68 -3.49 7.85 -3.87
C ILE A 68 -2.18 8.24 -4.55
N LEU A 69 -1.75 7.42 -5.51
CA LEU A 69 -0.62 7.72 -6.38
C LEU A 69 -1.11 8.49 -7.61
N ARG A 70 -0.55 9.67 -7.89
CA ARG A 70 -0.91 10.50 -9.05
C ARG A 70 0.10 10.37 -10.18
N GLY A 71 -0.35 10.50 -11.42
CA GLY A 71 0.49 10.45 -12.61
C GLY A 71 0.87 9.03 -13.03
N TYR A 72 0.17 8.01 -12.53
CA TYR A 72 0.37 6.61 -12.87
C TYR A 72 -0.96 5.96 -13.27
N ARG A 73 -0.88 4.95 -14.14
CA ARG A 73 -1.99 4.04 -14.41
C ARG A 73 -1.60 2.62 -14.04
N LEU A 74 -2.57 1.90 -13.51
CA LEU A 74 -2.48 0.47 -13.29
C LEU A 74 -2.95 -0.26 -14.55
N TYR A 75 -2.09 -1.08 -15.12
CA TYR A 75 -2.39 -1.91 -16.29
C TYR A 75 -2.37 -3.38 -15.90
N GLN A 76 -3.34 -4.14 -16.42
CA GLN A 76 -3.35 -5.59 -16.34
C GLN A 76 -3.58 -6.12 -17.75
N PHE A 77 -2.56 -6.76 -18.32
CA PHE A 77 -2.59 -7.20 -19.72
C PHE A 77 -3.36 -8.51 -19.94
N SER A 78 -3.62 -9.28 -18.88
CA SER A 78 -4.41 -10.51 -18.89
C SER A 78 -4.98 -10.78 -17.50
N GLU A 79 -6.06 -11.56 -17.38
CA GLU A 79 -6.68 -11.87 -16.08
C GLU A 79 -5.74 -12.56 -15.09
N THR A 80 -4.72 -13.27 -15.60
CA THR A 80 -3.74 -13.99 -14.80
C THR A 80 -2.46 -13.21 -14.55
N SER A 81 -2.27 -12.04 -15.19
CA SER A 81 -1.04 -11.29 -15.03
C SER A 81 -1.06 -10.36 -13.83
N THR A 82 0.12 -10.23 -13.20
CA THR A 82 0.37 -9.24 -12.16
C THR A 82 0.16 -7.84 -12.74
N PRO A 83 -0.67 -7.01 -12.11
CA PRO A 83 -0.88 -5.65 -12.60
C PRO A 83 0.42 -4.83 -12.46
N VAL A 84 0.67 -3.91 -13.38
CA VAL A 84 1.87 -3.07 -13.40
C VAL A 84 1.52 -1.58 -13.38
N LEU A 85 2.32 -0.79 -12.67
CA LEU A 85 2.21 0.67 -12.66
C LEU A 85 3.07 1.27 -13.77
N VAL A 86 2.46 2.12 -14.60
CA VAL A 86 3.15 2.83 -15.68
C VAL A 86 2.94 4.34 -15.54
N PRO A 87 4.00 5.16 -15.66
CA PRO A 87 3.86 6.61 -15.69
C PRO A 87 2.92 7.07 -16.80
N ALA A 88 1.92 7.87 -16.44
CA ALA A 88 0.89 8.34 -17.35
C ALA A 88 1.27 9.72 -17.93
N GLN A 89 2.30 9.77 -18.78
CA GLN A 89 2.84 11.02 -19.33
C GLN A 89 1.77 11.90 -20.03
N ASN A 90 0.77 11.26 -20.65
CA ASN A 90 -0.29 11.94 -21.40
C ASN A 90 -1.63 12.04 -20.63
N ASP A 91 -1.66 11.70 -19.33
CA ASP A 91 -2.86 11.83 -18.51
C ASP A 91 -2.52 12.37 -17.11
N PRO A 92 -2.52 13.71 -16.94
CA PRO A 92 -2.27 14.36 -15.66
C PRO A 92 -3.31 14.01 -14.57
N GLY A 93 -4.49 13.51 -14.97
CA GLY A 93 -5.56 13.09 -14.07
C GLY A 93 -5.45 11.62 -13.63
N ALA A 94 -4.52 10.86 -14.19
CA ALA A 94 -4.36 9.46 -13.87
C ALA A 94 -4.01 9.27 -12.39
N THR A 95 -4.81 8.47 -11.69
CA THR A 95 -4.56 8.12 -10.29
C THR A 95 -4.71 6.63 -10.07
N VAL A 96 -3.95 6.11 -9.11
CA VAL A 96 -4.08 4.74 -8.60
C VAL A 96 -4.34 4.80 -7.10
N GLU A 97 -5.46 4.22 -6.69
CA GLU A 97 -5.76 4.00 -5.28
C GLU A 97 -4.99 2.76 -4.80
N GLY A 98 -4.32 2.90 -3.66
CA GLY A 98 -3.49 1.86 -3.07
C GLY A 98 -3.41 1.97 -1.56
N MET A 99 -2.43 1.29 -0.98
CA MET A 99 -2.13 1.34 0.45
C MET A 99 -0.67 1.74 0.65
N LEU A 100 -0.37 2.60 1.61
CA LEU A 100 0.97 2.70 2.17
C LEU A 100 1.11 1.72 3.32
N VAL A 101 2.23 0.99 3.36
CA VAL A 101 2.65 0.21 4.52
C VAL A 101 3.93 0.79 5.12
N PHE A 102 3.96 0.94 6.44
CA PHE A 102 5.05 1.48 7.22
C PHE A 102 5.73 0.39 8.05
N GLY A 103 6.91 0.71 8.59
CA GLY A 103 7.57 -0.13 9.61
C GLY A 103 8.15 -1.44 9.09
N LEU A 104 8.21 -1.63 7.78
CA LEU A 104 8.85 -2.81 7.18
C LEU A 104 10.37 -2.75 7.39
N ASP A 105 10.95 -3.86 7.83
CA ASP A 105 12.40 -4.02 7.91
C ASP A 105 13.04 -4.26 6.53
N CYS A 106 14.37 -4.41 6.48
CA CYS A 106 15.09 -4.61 5.23
C CYS A 106 14.69 -5.91 4.51
N GLU A 107 14.47 -7.01 5.26
CA GLU A 107 14.14 -8.31 4.70
C GLU A 107 12.73 -8.28 4.09
N GLN A 108 11.77 -7.72 4.80
CA GLN A 108 10.39 -7.55 4.34
C GLN A 108 10.31 -6.64 3.10
N ARG A 109 11.10 -5.57 3.04
CA ARG A 109 11.14 -4.70 1.84
C ARG A 109 11.76 -5.42 0.64
N ASN A 110 12.75 -6.27 0.86
CA ASN A 110 13.37 -7.06 -0.19
C ASN A 110 12.41 -8.16 -0.68
N ALA A 111 11.67 -8.81 0.21
CA ALA A 111 10.64 -9.77 -0.15
C ALA A 111 9.57 -9.15 -1.07
N LEU A 112 9.10 -7.93 -0.76
CA LEU A 112 8.19 -7.20 -1.66
C LEU A 112 8.80 -6.93 -3.03
N TYR A 113 10.07 -6.54 -3.07
CA TYR A 113 10.76 -6.29 -4.32
C TYR A 113 10.85 -7.58 -5.15
N GLU A 114 11.20 -8.71 -4.55
CA GLU A 114 11.35 -10.00 -5.24
C GLU A 114 10.02 -10.52 -5.82
N ILE A 115 8.89 -10.25 -5.15
CA ILE A 115 7.56 -10.64 -5.65
C ILE A 115 7.18 -9.87 -6.91
N GLU A 116 7.50 -8.58 -6.94
CA GLU A 116 7.24 -7.71 -8.09
C GLU A 116 8.38 -7.75 -9.13
N ALA A 117 9.51 -8.38 -8.79
CA ALA A 117 10.71 -8.40 -9.63
C ALA A 117 10.48 -9.19 -10.92
N GLY A 118 11.08 -8.69 -12.00
CA GLY A 118 11.04 -9.30 -13.33
C GLY A 118 10.82 -8.26 -14.42
N LEU A 119 9.77 -7.44 -14.28
CA LEU A 119 9.44 -6.36 -15.23
C LEU A 119 9.31 -4.99 -14.56
N THR A 120 9.48 -4.90 -13.25
CA THR A 120 9.31 -3.66 -12.48
C THR A 120 10.65 -3.12 -11.99
N GLN A 121 10.70 -1.80 -11.77
CA GLN A 121 11.82 -1.14 -11.13
C GLN A 121 11.35 -0.51 -9.81
N LEU A 122 12.23 -0.49 -8.82
CA LEU A 122 11.98 0.29 -7.61
C LEU A 122 12.07 1.78 -7.97
N ALA A 123 11.00 2.52 -7.68
CA ALA A 123 10.93 3.95 -7.96
C ALA A 123 10.46 4.71 -6.71
N GLU A 124 11.03 5.91 -6.51
CA GLU A 124 10.52 6.86 -5.53
C GLU A 124 9.28 7.55 -6.11
N VAL A 125 8.21 7.62 -5.31
CA VAL A 125 6.94 8.20 -5.73
C VAL A 125 6.36 9.08 -4.63
N GLN A 126 5.56 10.07 -5.04
CA GLN A 126 4.76 10.89 -4.13
C GLN A 126 3.32 10.40 -4.14
N VAL A 127 2.74 10.22 -2.96
CA VAL A 127 1.36 9.79 -2.79
C VAL A 127 0.61 10.76 -1.88
N GLN A 128 -0.70 10.85 -2.08
CA GLN A 128 -1.60 11.60 -1.22
C GLN A 128 -2.24 10.63 -0.23
N VAL A 129 -2.20 10.96 1.05
CA VAL A 129 -2.81 10.16 2.11
C VAL A 129 -4.06 10.88 2.61
N PRO A 130 -5.28 10.33 2.44
CA PRO A 130 -6.45 10.82 3.14
C PRO A 130 -6.25 10.61 4.65
N LEU A 131 -6.32 11.68 5.42
CA LEU A 131 -6.16 11.62 6.86
C LEU A 131 -7.49 11.30 7.53
N THR A 132 -7.44 10.48 8.56
CA THR A 132 -8.58 10.26 9.44
C THR A 132 -8.58 11.35 10.50
N GLU A 133 -9.60 12.21 10.51
CA GLU A 133 -9.88 13.08 11.64
C GLU A 133 -10.38 12.20 12.79
N ARG A 134 -9.50 11.88 13.76
CA ARG A 134 -10.01 11.46 15.06
C ARG A 134 -10.54 12.73 15.74
N ALA A 135 -11.86 12.86 15.83
CA ALA A 135 -12.48 13.79 16.76
C ALA A 135 -11.86 13.54 18.13
N GLY A 136 -11.26 14.58 18.72
CA GLY A 136 -10.73 14.52 20.06
C GLY A 136 -11.83 14.03 21.01
N ALA A 137 -11.50 13.00 21.78
CA ALA A 137 -12.24 12.64 22.99
C ALA A 137 -11.62 13.37 24.17
#